data_AF-A0A960U8J7-F1
#
_entry.id   AF-A0A960U8J7-F1
#
_cell.length_a   1.000
_cell.length_b   1.000
_cell.length_c   1.000
_cell.angle_alpha   90.00
_cell.angle_beta   90.00
_cell.angle_gamma   90.00
#
_symmetry.space_group_name_H-M   'P 1'
#
loop_
_entity.id
_entity.type
_entity.pdbx_description
1 polymer ?
#
loop_
_entity_poly.entity_id
_entity_poly.type
_entity_poly.pdbx_seq_one_letter_code
_entity_poly.pdbx_strand_id
1 'polypeptide(L)'
;KWNALKNIPDWISGINSTTFTSISMGTVFKSIAENYSSDRISQYTTMFDGNQRYFYNVMLTIDSGKAYEDTKAMWGSSEGINVPDSISCDWKSKMLSNINTANAAISDNYRYYIAPGDVHTITTDDTMFTVSSGTNNSVKFTDWLNAMLTDSSDWVNTKCSSCNPPASTENKLSALCP
;
A
#
# COMPACT_ATOMS: atom_id res chain seq x y z
N LYS A 1 7.03 24.24 -8.96
CA LYS A 1 6.74 22.93 -9.59
C LYS A 1 7.97 22.04 -9.44
N TRP A 2 7.83 20.84 -8.86
CA TRP A 2 8.93 19.92 -8.53
C TRP A 2 9.54 19.19 -9.75
N ASN A 3 9.02 19.43 -10.95
CA ASN A 3 9.53 18.84 -12.21
C ASN A 3 9.65 17.30 -12.17
N ALA A 4 8.73 16.63 -11.45
CA ALA A 4 8.75 15.20 -11.20
C ALA A 4 8.78 14.35 -12.49
N LEU A 5 8.14 14.83 -13.56
CA LEU A 5 8.05 14.12 -14.84
C LEU A 5 9.41 13.84 -15.49
N LYS A 6 10.45 14.65 -15.21
CA LYS A 6 11.80 14.40 -15.75
C LYS A 6 12.56 13.28 -15.03
N ASN A 7 12.07 12.85 -13.87
CA ASN A 7 12.68 11.79 -13.07
C ASN A 7 11.93 10.45 -13.24
N ILE A 8 10.93 10.39 -14.12
CA ILE A 8 10.21 9.16 -14.42
C ILE A 8 11.06 8.33 -15.38
N PRO A 9 11.28 7.03 -15.11
CA PRO A 9 12.05 6.16 -16.00
C PRO A 9 11.35 6.08 -17.36
N ASP A 10 12.14 6.17 -18.43
CA ASP A 10 11.70 6.00 -19.82
C ASP A 10 12.18 4.68 -20.43
N TRP A 11 13.00 3.91 -19.71
CA TRP A 11 13.49 2.60 -20.12
C TRP A 11 12.59 1.43 -19.69
N ILE A 12 11.60 1.66 -18.82
CA ILE A 12 10.66 0.63 -18.37
C ILE A 12 9.41 0.69 -19.24
N SER A 13 9.13 -0.39 -19.98
CA SER A 13 7.96 -0.45 -20.85
C SER A 13 6.66 -0.17 -20.08
N GLY A 14 5.82 0.71 -20.63
CA GLY A 14 4.56 1.15 -20.02
C GLY A 14 4.69 2.34 -19.05
N ILE A 15 5.90 2.68 -18.61
CA ILE A 15 6.17 3.83 -17.75
C ILE A 15 6.96 4.89 -18.55
N ASN A 16 6.42 6.10 -18.64
CA ASN A 16 7.14 7.28 -19.11
C ASN A 16 6.45 8.56 -18.61
N SER A 17 7.07 9.72 -18.87
CA SER A 17 6.56 11.02 -18.44
C SER A 17 5.13 11.35 -18.90
N THR A 18 4.65 10.74 -19.99
CA THR A 18 3.30 10.93 -20.53
C THR A 18 2.28 9.96 -19.90
N THR A 19 2.67 8.70 -19.66
CA THR A 19 1.77 7.68 -19.09
C THR A 19 1.68 7.77 -17.57
N PHE A 20 2.72 8.27 -16.89
CA PHE A 20 2.81 8.27 -15.43
C PHE A 20 1.68 9.04 -14.73
N THR A 21 1.05 10.01 -15.41
CA THR A 21 -0.06 10.79 -14.87
C THR A 21 -1.42 10.09 -14.98
N SER A 22 -1.51 8.97 -15.69
CA SER A 22 -2.79 8.29 -15.98
C SER A 22 -2.80 6.81 -15.63
N ILE A 23 -1.65 6.18 -15.40
CA ILE A 23 -1.55 4.78 -14.98
C ILE A 23 -1.74 4.63 -13.47
N SER A 24 -2.22 3.45 -13.05
CA SER A 24 -2.34 3.11 -11.64
C SER A 24 -0.98 2.71 -11.04
N MET A 25 -0.86 2.79 -9.71
CA MET A 25 0.33 2.31 -9.01
C MET A 25 0.53 0.79 -9.21
N GLY A 26 -0.57 0.04 -9.34
CA GLY A 26 -0.52 -1.38 -9.69
C GLY A 26 0.12 -1.63 -11.05
N THR A 27 -0.17 -0.79 -12.05
CA THR A 27 0.50 -0.85 -13.37
C THR A 27 1.98 -0.51 -13.26
N VAL A 28 2.35 0.47 -12.42
CA VAL A 28 3.77 0.79 -12.17
C VAL A 28 4.52 -0.42 -11.62
N PHE A 29 4.03 -1.04 -10.54
CA PHE A 29 4.65 -2.24 -9.99
C PHE A 29 4.68 -3.41 -10.98
N LYS A 30 3.60 -3.60 -11.73
CA LYS A 30 3.54 -4.61 -12.79
C LYS A 30 4.63 -4.41 -13.85
N SER A 31 4.73 -3.20 -14.41
CA SER A 31 5.73 -2.86 -15.42
C SER A 31 7.16 -3.03 -14.91
N ILE A 32 7.41 -2.70 -13.64
CA ILE A 32 8.72 -2.93 -13.00
C ILE A 32 9.00 -4.44 -12.89
N ALA A 33 8.06 -5.24 -12.39
CA ALA A 33 8.23 -6.69 -12.24
C ALA A 33 8.44 -7.40 -13.58
N GLU A 34 7.73 -6.99 -14.63
CA GLU A 34 7.92 -7.52 -15.99
C GLU A 34 9.27 -7.14 -16.59
N ASN A 35 9.74 -5.91 -16.32
CA ASN A 35 11.03 -5.43 -16.81
C ASN A 35 12.22 -6.12 -16.13
N TYR A 36 12.12 -6.38 -14.82
CA TYR A 36 13.14 -7.04 -14.02
C TYR A 36 12.70 -8.47 -13.65
N SER A 37 12.43 -9.28 -14.67
CA SER A 37 11.87 -10.64 -14.49
C SER A 37 12.78 -11.63 -13.75
N SER A 38 14.09 -11.34 -13.67
CA SER A 38 15.05 -12.11 -12.86
C SER A 38 15.03 -11.74 -11.38
N ASP A 39 14.43 -10.60 -11.03
CA ASP A 39 14.51 -10.04 -9.68
C ASP A 39 13.25 -10.42 -8.91
N ARG A 40 13.41 -10.69 -7.61
CA ARG A 40 12.27 -10.87 -6.71
C ARG A 40 11.81 -9.51 -6.19
N ILE A 41 10.57 -9.16 -6.49
CA ILE A 41 9.95 -7.91 -6.10
C ILE A 41 8.84 -8.21 -5.11
N SER A 42 8.75 -7.38 -4.06
CA SER A 42 7.76 -7.56 -3.02
C SER A 42 7.20 -6.27 -2.50
N GLN A 43 5.91 -6.30 -2.18
CA GLN A 43 5.23 -5.18 -1.52
C GLN A 43 4.73 -5.61 -0.14
N TYR A 44 5.11 -4.82 0.87
CA TYR A 44 4.51 -4.85 2.20
C TYR A 44 3.53 -3.69 2.35
N THR A 45 2.39 -3.94 2.98
CA THR A 45 1.47 -2.91 3.50
C THR A 45 0.68 -3.46 4.67
N THR A 46 0.11 -2.61 5.50
CA THR A 46 -1.00 -3.00 6.37
C THR A 46 -2.33 -2.77 5.66
N MET A 47 -3.39 -3.49 6.06
CA MET A 47 -4.73 -3.37 5.46
C MET A 47 -5.34 -1.98 5.62
N PHE A 48 -4.91 -1.23 6.64
CA PHE A 48 -5.42 0.11 6.97
C PHE A 48 -4.30 1.12 7.23
N ASP A 49 -3.16 1.04 6.51
CA ASP A 49 -2.00 1.93 6.67
C ASP A 49 -2.44 3.40 6.87
N GLY A 50 -2.17 3.92 8.07
CA GLY A 50 -2.68 5.21 8.52
C GLY A 50 -2.15 6.38 7.69
N ASN A 51 -0.87 6.33 7.34
CA ASN A 51 -0.23 7.39 6.56
C ASN A 51 -0.73 7.36 5.12
N GLN A 52 -0.85 6.18 4.52
CA GLN A 52 -1.35 6.04 3.16
C GLN A 52 -2.81 6.50 3.06
N ARG A 53 -3.66 6.18 4.04
CA ARG A 53 -5.04 6.71 4.11
C ARG A 53 -5.06 8.23 4.28
N TYR A 54 -4.19 8.79 5.11
CA TYR A 54 -4.05 10.24 5.25
C TYR A 54 -3.64 10.93 3.95
N PHE A 55 -2.59 10.45 3.28
CA PHE A 55 -2.15 11.04 2.00
C PHE A 55 -3.19 10.86 0.90
N TYR A 56 -3.95 9.76 0.91
CA TYR A 56 -5.09 9.60 0.01
C TYR A 56 -6.17 10.67 0.24
N ASN A 57 -6.51 10.97 1.50
CA ASN A 57 -7.42 12.06 1.84
C ASN A 57 -6.88 13.44 1.39
N VAL A 58 -5.57 13.66 1.53
CA VAL A 58 -4.89 14.87 1.02
C VAL A 58 -5.06 15.00 -0.49
N MET A 59 -4.85 13.92 -1.25
CA MET A 59 -5.04 13.90 -2.71
C MET A 59 -6.49 14.25 -3.09
N LEU A 60 -7.47 13.60 -2.45
CA LEU A 60 -8.89 13.89 -2.71
C LEU A 60 -9.27 15.34 -2.37
N THR A 61 -8.69 15.91 -1.32
CA THR A 61 -8.91 17.31 -0.94
C THR A 61 -8.33 18.29 -1.97
N ILE A 62 -7.16 17.97 -2.55
CA ILE A 62 -6.58 18.75 -3.65
C ILE A 62 -7.47 18.65 -4.90
N ASP A 63 -7.90 17.44 -5.25
CA ASP A 63 -8.73 17.19 -6.43
C ASP A 63 -10.12 17.82 -6.33
N SER A 64 -10.64 18.00 -5.12
CA SER A 64 -11.90 18.71 -4.89
C SER A 64 -11.82 20.22 -5.16
N GLY A 65 -10.61 20.76 -5.43
CA GLY A 65 -10.39 22.19 -5.65
C GLY A 65 -10.60 23.04 -4.41
N LYS A 66 -10.50 22.47 -3.20
CA LYS A 66 -10.65 23.22 -1.94
C LYS A 66 -9.63 24.35 -1.89
N ALA A 67 -10.09 25.58 -1.66
CA ALA A 67 -9.20 26.71 -1.49
C ALA A 67 -8.34 26.55 -0.23
N TYR A 68 -7.05 26.88 -0.33
CA TYR A 68 -6.18 26.93 0.84
C TYR A 68 -6.60 28.09 1.74
N GLU A 69 -6.89 27.78 3.01
CA GLU A 69 -7.12 28.78 4.06
C GLU A 69 -5.95 28.77 5.04
N ASP A 70 -5.80 27.66 5.74
CA ASP A 70 -4.66 27.35 6.59
C ASP A 70 -4.34 25.85 6.56
N THR A 71 -3.17 25.49 7.11
CA THR A 71 -2.67 24.12 7.17
C THR A 71 -3.63 23.17 7.90
N LYS A 72 -4.26 23.61 8.99
CA LYS A 72 -5.16 22.76 9.78
C LYS A 72 -6.48 22.53 9.07
N ALA A 73 -7.03 23.56 8.44
CA ALA A 73 -8.26 23.49 7.66
C ALA A 73 -8.06 22.68 6.37
N MET A 74 -6.87 22.74 5.77
CA MET A 74 -6.59 22.03 4.52
C MET A 74 -6.18 20.58 4.74
N TRP A 75 -5.29 20.29 5.68
CA TRP A 75 -4.70 18.95 5.85
C TRP A 75 -5.22 18.20 7.08
N GLY A 76 -5.71 18.91 8.10
CA GLY A 76 -6.14 18.28 9.34
C GLY A 76 -4.99 17.63 10.11
N SER A 77 -5.29 16.56 10.85
CA SER A 77 -4.31 15.75 11.56
C SER A 77 -3.72 14.70 10.62
N SER A 78 -2.41 14.46 10.68
CA SER A 78 -1.71 13.42 9.90
C SER A 78 -1.97 11.99 10.36
N GLU A 79 -2.75 11.83 11.43
CA GLU A 79 -3.02 10.53 12.05
C GLU A 79 -4.17 9.83 11.33
N GLY A 80 -3.95 8.57 10.95
CA GLY A 80 -4.94 7.76 10.24
C GLY A 80 -6.28 7.62 10.97
N ILE A 81 -6.31 7.73 12.30
CA ILE A 81 -7.54 7.70 13.11
C ILE A 81 -8.52 8.83 12.76
N ASN A 82 -8.03 9.95 12.22
CA ASN A 82 -8.83 11.13 11.88
C ASN A 82 -9.29 11.13 10.41
N VAL A 83 -8.92 10.11 9.63
CA VAL A 83 -9.37 9.96 8.24
C VAL A 83 -10.79 9.37 8.26
N PRO A 84 -11.77 9.99 7.57
CA PRO A 84 -13.15 9.47 7.53
C PRO A 84 -13.21 8.01 7.10
N ASP A 85 -14.20 7.26 7.59
CA ASP A 85 -14.29 5.82 7.35
C ASP A 85 -14.53 5.53 5.86
N SER A 86 -15.38 6.34 5.22
CA SER A 86 -15.65 6.22 3.77
C SER A 86 -14.38 6.34 2.92
N ILE A 87 -13.51 7.29 3.26
CA ILE A 87 -12.22 7.50 2.57
C ILE A 87 -11.24 6.37 2.88
N SER A 88 -11.22 5.90 4.14
CA SER A 88 -10.41 4.76 4.55
C SER A 88 -10.80 3.48 3.80
N CYS A 89 -12.09 3.25 3.58
CA CYS A 89 -12.61 2.10 2.85
C CYS A 89 -12.37 2.19 1.35
N ASP A 90 -12.51 3.39 0.76
CA ASP A 90 -12.17 3.58 -0.64
C ASP A 90 -10.66 3.38 -0.86
N TRP A 91 -9.81 3.94 0.01
CA TRP A 91 -8.36 3.70 -0.04
C TRP A 91 -8.03 2.20 0.02
N LYS A 92 -8.60 1.46 0.97
CA LYS A 92 -8.42 0.00 1.10
C LYS A 92 -8.81 -0.72 -0.20
N SER A 93 -9.95 -0.35 -0.79
CA SER A 93 -10.41 -0.91 -2.06
C SER A 93 -9.42 -0.64 -3.21
N LYS A 94 -8.95 0.61 -3.32
CA LYS A 94 -7.94 1.02 -4.33
C LYS A 94 -6.59 0.32 -4.10
N MET A 95 -6.14 0.20 -2.86
CA MET A 95 -4.91 -0.50 -2.50
C MET A 95 -4.97 -1.98 -2.93
N LEU A 96 -6.06 -2.69 -2.57
CA LEU A 96 -6.26 -4.08 -2.97
C LEU A 96 -6.34 -4.24 -4.48
N SER A 97 -7.03 -3.32 -5.17
CA SER A 97 -7.07 -3.32 -6.64
C SER A 97 -5.69 -3.14 -7.25
N ASN A 98 -4.87 -2.22 -6.74
CA ASN A 98 -3.52 -2.00 -7.23
C ASN A 98 -2.61 -3.22 -7.01
N ILE A 99 -2.69 -3.85 -5.82
CA ILE A 99 -1.95 -5.09 -5.53
C ILE A 99 -2.39 -6.21 -6.50
N ASN A 100 -3.69 -6.35 -6.77
CA ASN A 100 -4.17 -7.35 -7.72
C ASN A 100 -3.69 -7.08 -9.14
N THR A 101 -3.64 -5.81 -9.57
CA THR A 101 -3.04 -5.44 -10.86
C THR A 101 -1.55 -5.75 -10.92
N ALA A 102 -0.79 -5.45 -9.86
CA ALA A 102 0.63 -5.76 -9.77
C ALA A 102 0.87 -7.28 -9.79
N ASN A 103 0.05 -8.05 -9.06
CA ASN A 103 0.10 -9.50 -9.02
C ASN A 103 -0.28 -10.17 -10.35
N ALA A 104 -0.90 -9.44 -11.27
CA ALA A 104 -1.13 -9.88 -12.65
C ALA A 104 0.08 -9.61 -13.57
N ALA A 105 1.23 -9.21 -13.03
CA ALA A 105 2.51 -9.20 -13.73
C ALA A 105 2.87 -10.59 -14.22
N ILE A 106 3.55 -10.65 -15.37
CA ILE A 106 4.10 -11.90 -15.88
C ILE A 106 5.26 -12.34 -14.95
N SER A 107 5.17 -13.58 -14.49
CA SER A 107 6.15 -14.38 -13.72
C SER A 107 5.96 -14.48 -12.20
N ASP A 108 6.52 -15.55 -11.64
CA ASP A 108 6.55 -15.88 -10.21
C ASP A 108 7.40 -14.92 -9.35
N ASN A 109 7.81 -13.78 -9.89
CA ASN A 109 8.78 -12.86 -9.30
C ASN A 109 8.17 -11.68 -8.52
N TYR A 110 6.84 -11.56 -8.45
CA TYR A 110 6.15 -10.59 -7.60
C TYR A 110 5.31 -11.31 -6.55
N ARG A 111 5.43 -10.87 -5.29
CA ARG A 111 4.56 -11.30 -4.18
C ARG A 111 4.21 -10.12 -3.28
N TYR A 112 3.14 -10.26 -2.50
CA TYR A 112 2.75 -9.25 -1.53
C TYR A 112 2.54 -9.84 -0.13
N TYR A 113 2.72 -8.98 0.87
CA TYR A 113 2.42 -9.24 2.28
C TYR A 113 1.54 -8.12 2.83
N ILE A 114 0.26 -8.43 3.06
CA ILE A 114 -0.71 -7.50 3.63
C ILE A 114 -0.93 -7.87 5.10
N ALA A 115 -0.33 -7.11 6.01
CA ALA A 115 -0.47 -7.27 7.46
C ALA A 115 -1.79 -6.71 8.00
N PRO A 116 -2.26 -7.16 9.18
CA PRO A 116 -3.34 -6.49 9.90
C PRO A 116 -2.91 -5.11 10.42
N GLY A 117 -3.89 -4.27 10.81
CA GLY A 117 -3.65 -2.98 11.45
C GLY A 117 -3.37 -1.83 10.48
N ASP A 118 -2.69 -0.80 10.99
CA ASP A 118 -2.53 0.52 10.34
C ASP A 118 -1.10 1.09 10.37
N VAL A 119 -0.12 0.28 10.75
CA VAL A 119 1.30 0.68 10.76
C VAL A 119 1.76 1.07 9.35
N HIS A 120 2.56 2.13 9.29
CA HIS A 120 3.24 2.62 8.09
C HIS A 120 4.74 2.32 8.16
N THR A 121 5.25 1.61 7.15
CA THR A 121 6.60 1.00 7.13
C THR A 121 6.80 -0.07 8.20
N ILE A 122 7.76 -0.97 8.02
CA ILE A 122 7.97 -2.09 8.95
C ILE A 122 9.42 -2.28 9.35
N THR A 123 10.38 -1.95 8.48
CA THR A 123 11.80 -2.28 8.69
C THR A 123 12.49 -1.47 9.79
N THR A 124 11.85 -0.42 10.29
CA THR A 124 12.37 0.43 11.36
C THR A 124 11.73 0.15 12.72
N ASP A 125 10.82 -0.83 12.79
CA ASP A 125 10.01 -1.12 13.98
C ASP A 125 10.13 -2.60 14.38
N ASP A 126 10.20 -2.87 15.68
CA ASP A 126 10.33 -4.24 16.21
C ASP A 126 9.15 -5.14 15.85
N THR A 127 8.00 -4.56 15.48
CA THR A 127 6.86 -5.29 14.90
C THR A 127 7.25 -6.10 13.67
N MET A 128 8.33 -5.76 12.96
CA MET A 128 8.93 -6.60 11.92
C MET A 128 9.14 -8.05 12.38
N PHE A 129 9.58 -8.23 13.63
CA PHE A 129 9.92 -9.54 14.19
C PHE A 129 8.73 -10.28 14.79
N THR A 130 7.54 -9.68 14.83
CA THR A 130 6.38 -10.25 15.53
C THR A 130 5.11 -10.25 14.70
N VAL A 131 5.01 -9.42 13.66
CA VAL A 131 3.80 -9.35 12.84
C VAL A 131 3.61 -10.64 12.05
N SER A 132 2.36 -11.09 12.03
CA SER A 132 1.91 -12.23 11.26
C SER A 132 0.67 -11.88 10.45
N SER A 133 0.48 -12.61 9.36
CA SER A 133 -0.61 -12.46 8.41
C SER A 133 -1.02 -13.83 7.86
N GLY A 134 -1.92 -13.85 6.88
CA GLY A 134 -2.50 -15.08 6.34
C GLY A 134 -3.72 -15.56 7.13
N THR A 135 -4.15 -16.78 6.82
CA THR A 135 -5.21 -17.48 7.54
C THR A 135 -4.76 -17.74 8.97
N ASN A 136 -5.54 -17.30 9.97
CA ASN A 136 -5.21 -17.47 11.39
C ASN A 136 -3.82 -16.91 11.80
N ASN A 137 -3.33 -15.88 11.09
CA ASN A 137 -2.00 -15.29 11.33
C ASN A 137 -0.85 -16.31 11.25
N SER A 138 -0.94 -17.26 10.31
CA SER A 138 0.03 -18.36 10.18
C SER A 138 1.37 -17.97 9.57
N VAL A 139 1.48 -16.84 8.87
CA VAL A 139 2.69 -16.45 8.14
C VAL A 139 3.35 -15.26 8.84
N LYS A 140 4.47 -15.51 9.51
CA LYS A 140 5.29 -14.46 10.13
C LYS A 140 6.06 -13.67 9.07
N PHE A 141 6.15 -12.35 9.21
CA PHE A 141 6.82 -11.51 8.20
C PHE A 141 8.29 -11.88 8.00
N THR A 142 9.03 -12.17 9.07
CA THR A 142 10.45 -12.58 8.98
C THR A 142 10.64 -13.87 8.19
N ASP A 143 9.72 -14.83 8.35
CA ASP A 143 9.83 -16.13 7.70
C ASP A 143 9.49 -15.99 6.22
N TRP A 144 8.50 -15.17 5.89
CA TRP A 144 8.15 -14.80 4.52
C TRP A 144 9.26 -14.04 3.81
N LEU A 145 9.89 -13.08 4.49
CA LEU A 145 11.04 -12.33 3.96
C LEU A 145 12.24 -13.27 3.76
N ASN A 146 12.49 -14.17 4.70
CA ASN A 146 13.55 -15.16 4.55
C ASN A 146 13.28 -16.10 3.36
N ALA A 147 12.02 -16.52 3.18
CA ALA A 147 11.62 -17.32 2.02
C ALA A 147 11.89 -16.59 0.69
N MET A 148 11.64 -15.28 0.63
CA MET A 148 12.04 -14.45 -0.51
C MET A 148 13.56 -14.45 -0.70
N LEU A 149 14.35 -14.31 0.35
CA LEU A 149 15.82 -14.25 0.24
C LEU A 149 16.42 -15.58 -0.22
N THR A 150 15.86 -16.71 0.22
CA THR A 150 16.37 -18.05 -0.07
C THR A 150 15.71 -18.73 -1.28
N ASP A 151 14.87 -18.03 -2.04
CA ASP A 151 14.11 -18.59 -3.16
C ASP A 151 13.26 -19.81 -2.78
N SER A 152 12.67 -19.76 -1.58
CA SER A 152 11.80 -20.83 -1.08
C SER A 152 10.40 -20.73 -1.71
N SER A 153 9.77 -21.88 -1.93
CA SER A 153 8.35 -21.98 -2.33
C SER A 153 7.37 -21.37 -1.31
N ASP A 154 7.83 -21.11 -0.09
CA ASP A 154 7.04 -20.46 0.97
C ASP A 154 6.87 -18.95 0.74
N TRP A 155 7.57 -18.37 -0.23
CA TRP A 155 7.37 -16.99 -0.64
C TRP A 155 6.10 -16.85 -1.48
N VAL A 156 4.98 -16.76 -0.77
CA VAL A 156 3.62 -16.75 -1.33
C VAL A 156 2.88 -15.46 -1.04
N ASN A 157 1.87 -15.15 -1.85
CA ASN A 157 0.99 -14.03 -1.57
C ASN A 157 0.28 -14.21 -0.23
N THR A 158 0.47 -13.24 0.66
CA THR A 158 -0.01 -13.32 2.04
C THR A 158 -0.93 -12.13 2.34
N LYS A 159 -2.15 -12.42 2.81
CA LYS A 159 -3.13 -11.42 3.23
C LYS A 159 -3.79 -11.84 4.53
N CYS A 160 -3.93 -10.91 5.46
CA CYS A 160 -4.64 -11.13 6.71
C CYS A 160 -6.09 -11.56 6.46
N SER A 161 -6.62 -12.40 7.33
CA SER A 161 -8.00 -12.89 7.26
C SER A 161 -8.97 -11.99 8.04
N SER A 162 -8.62 -11.64 9.29
CA SER A 162 -9.42 -10.72 10.12
C SER A 162 -8.94 -9.27 10.09
N CYS A 163 -7.73 -9.02 9.58
CA CYS A 163 -7.06 -7.73 9.33
C CYS A 163 -7.10 -6.62 10.39
N ASN A 164 -7.82 -6.79 11.50
CA ASN A 164 -7.96 -5.94 12.67
C ASN A 164 -7.98 -4.45 12.33
N PRO A 165 -9.14 -3.91 11.88
CA PRO A 165 -9.26 -2.48 11.62
C PRO A 165 -8.88 -1.65 12.85
N PRO A 166 -8.13 -0.54 12.67
CA PRO A 166 -7.87 0.40 13.75
C PRO A 166 -9.18 1.10 14.16
N ALA A 167 -9.17 1.74 15.33
CA ALA A 167 -10.22 2.68 15.68
C ALA A 167 -10.21 3.89 14.73
N SER A 168 -11.35 4.53 14.55
CA SER A 168 -11.47 5.84 13.91
C SER A 168 -12.23 6.82 14.81
N THR A 169 -12.17 8.12 14.49
CA THR A 169 -12.99 9.11 15.18
C THR A 169 -14.50 8.89 14.98
N GLU A 170 -14.89 8.26 13.87
CA GLU A 170 -16.28 7.91 13.54
C GLU A 170 -16.72 6.62 14.24
N ASN A 171 -15.81 5.64 14.36
CA ASN A 171 -16.05 4.35 15.02
C ASN A 171 -14.97 4.04 16.07
N LYS A 172 -15.27 4.40 17.32
CA LYS A 172 -14.39 4.17 18.49
C LYS A 172 -14.23 2.68 18.87
N LEU A 173 -15.08 1.80 18.33
CA LEU A 173 -15.11 0.35 18.59
C LEU A 173 -14.91 -0.42 17.27
N SER A 174 -13.72 -0.30 16.67
CA SER A 174 -13.07 -1.21 15.68
C SER A 174 -13.91 -1.81 14.53
N ALA A 175 -14.81 -1.07 13.88
CA ALA A 175 -15.56 -1.54 12.71
C ALA A 175 -15.31 -0.67 11.47
N LEU A 176 -14.05 -0.59 11.01
CA LEU A 176 -13.70 0.12 9.78
C LEU A 176 -13.95 -0.78 8.57
N CYS A 177 -14.83 -0.35 7.66
CA CYS A 177 -15.20 -1.05 6.43
C CYS A 177 -15.91 -2.40 6.65
N PRO A 178 -17.14 -2.39 7.20
CA PRO A 178 -17.97 -3.57 7.34
C PRO A 178 -18.33 -4.22 5.99
#